data_AF-A0A0F3HB47-F1
#
_entry.id   AF-A0A0F3HB47-F1
#
_cell.length_a   1.000
_cell.length_b   1.000
_cell.length_c   1.000
_cell.angle_alpha   90.00
_cell.angle_beta   90.00
_cell.angle_gamma   90.00
#
_symmetry.space_group_name_H-M   'P 1'
#
loop_
_entity.id
_entity.type
_entity.pdbx_description
1 polymer ?
#
loop_
_entity_poly.entity_id
_entity_poly.type
_entity_poly.pdbx_seq_one_letter_code
_entity_poly.pdbx_strand_id
1 'polypeptide(L)'
;MNILEEIQDCPVEWKELGEVAFLKRGKTITSKTATDGPYPVISGGQKPAYFHGEFNREGETITVAGSGAYAGFVMYWNEPIFVSDAFSIKAFDRILSSKFLYHYLLEKQGILFSLKKGSGVPHVYPKDVSRISIPIPPLEIQEKIVQTLDKFTDYVTELTSELTSELTSRKKQYSFYRDKLLSFEDEVYQVEWKMLSECLKKGKGTKITAGQMKLLHKDGAPIRIFAGGKTYADVSYGDIPDKDIHTEEAIIVKSRGIIDFEYCTKPFSFKNEFWSYSSDNENINLRYIYHYLVHDKEHFQNIANNMQMPQISSNDTEKFKIPVPSLEIQSRIVQVLDNFDMVCNDLNIGLPKEIELRQKQYEYFREKLLTFVAEGEYTESRVEEWDNSAIIKLLQWVFGPIRVELGAVAEYSQKRISVTELTPETYVGVDNLLQDRKGKTVATFLPNQGSVTTYNQGDILIGNIRPYLKKIWFSNQVGGTSGDVLTIQNSITPLMENKYLYYILSDDRFFNYNVQYSKGSKMPRGDKQAIMQYKFILPSLTEQEKIVSILDNFNTLTNSLSEGLPKEIELRQKQYEYWREQLLNFTR
;
A
#
# COMPACT_ATOMS: atom_id res chain seq x y z
N MET A 1 12.54 0.68 -39.74
CA MET A 1 13.22 1.91 -40.18
C MET A 1 13.09 2.88 -39.03
N ASN A 2 14.19 3.39 -38.51
CA ASN A 2 14.18 4.20 -37.30
C ASN A 2 13.68 5.60 -37.68
N ILE A 3 12.63 6.11 -37.01
CA ILE A 3 12.12 7.48 -37.25
C ILE A 3 13.24 8.52 -37.12
N LEU A 4 14.26 8.25 -36.30
CA LEU A 4 15.43 9.11 -36.12
C LEU A 4 16.29 9.23 -37.40
N GLU A 5 16.42 8.17 -38.18
CA GLU A 5 17.17 8.18 -39.46
C GLU A 5 16.42 9.00 -40.52
N GLU A 6 15.09 8.87 -40.57
CA GLU A 6 14.24 9.64 -41.51
C GLU A 6 14.19 11.13 -41.18
N ILE A 7 14.33 11.48 -39.90
CA ILE A 7 14.33 12.85 -39.39
C ILE A 7 15.67 13.55 -39.64
N GLN A 8 16.79 12.83 -39.61
CA GLN A 8 18.14 13.41 -39.74
C GLN A 8 18.44 13.99 -41.13
N ASP A 9 17.91 13.37 -42.19
CA ASP A 9 18.15 13.77 -43.59
C ASP A 9 16.95 14.51 -44.22
N CYS A 10 15.99 14.94 -43.41
CA CYS A 10 14.76 15.58 -43.84
C CYS A 10 14.96 17.10 -44.13
N PRO A 11 14.45 17.63 -45.25
CA PRO A 11 14.51 19.07 -45.53
C PRO A 11 13.50 19.83 -44.64
N VAL A 12 14.00 20.76 -43.82
CA VAL A 12 13.17 21.59 -42.92
C VAL A 12 13.19 23.04 -43.38
N GLU A 13 12.01 23.61 -43.65
CA GLU A 13 11.85 25.05 -43.90
C GLU A 13 11.46 25.76 -42.60
N TRP A 14 11.97 26.97 -42.34
CA TRP A 14 11.61 27.75 -41.16
C TRP A 14 10.72 28.92 -41.55
N LYS A 15 9.55 29.05 -40.90
CA LYS A 15 8.58 30.12 -41.16
C LYS A 15 8.16 30.83 -39.89
N GLU A 16 7.77 32.10 -40.00
CA GLU A 16 7.06 32.74 -38.91
C GLU A 16 5.68 32.11 -38.77
N LEU A 17 5.26 31.85 -37.52
CA LEU A 17 3.98 31.20 -37.23
C LEU A 17 2.78 31.88 -37.94
N GLY A 18 2.79 33.21 -38.06
CA GLY A 18 1.75 33.97 -38.74
C GLY A 18 1.63 33.69 -40.25
N GLU A 19 2.65 33.12 -40.88
CA GLU A 19 2.65 32.74 -42.30
C GLU A 19 1.96 31.40 -42.55
N VAL A 20 1.80 30.58 -41.51
CA VAL A 20 1.36 29.18 -41.58
C VAL A 20 0.24 28.83 -40.60
N ALA A 21 -0.24 29.80 -39.82
CA ALA A 21 -1.35 29.65 -38.90
C ALA A 21 -2.14 30.95 -38.71
N PHE A 22 -3.44 30.82 -38.48
CA PHE A 22 -4.33 31.93 -38.10
C PHE A 22 -4.39 32.07 -36.58
N LEU A 23 -4.05 33.25 -36.06
CA LEU A 23 -4.20 33.59 -34.65
C LEU A 23 -5.42 34.50 -34.45
N LYS A 24 -6.36 34.10 -33.58
CA LYS A 24 -7.63 34.81 -33.37
C LYS A 24 -7.96 34.96 -31.90
N ARG A 25 -8.12 36.20 -31.43
CA ARG A 25 -8.54 36.50 -30.05
C ARG A 25 -9.92 35.92 -29.73
N GLY A 26 -10.11 35.58 -28.47
CA GLY A 26 -11.40 35.18 -27.92
C GLY A 26 -12.40 36.34 -27.84
N LYS A 27 -13.64 36.01 -27.49
CA LYS A 27 -14.73 36.96 -27.26
C LYS A 27 -14.96 37.07 -25.76
N THR A 28 -15.11 38.28 -25.23
CA THR A 28 -15.31 38.47 -23.79
C THR A 28 -16.61 37.82 -23.32
N ILE A 29 -16.51 37.02 -22.26
CA ILE A 29 -17.64 36.47 -21.50
C ILE A 29 -17.23 36.40 -20.02
N THR A 30 -18.20 36.50 -19.12
CA THR A 30 -18.02 36.32 -17.67
C THR A 30 -18.89 35.18 -17.16
N SER A 31 -18.54 34.60 -16.00
CA SER A 31 -19.36 33.53 -15.39
C SER A 31 -20.79 33.96 -15.10
N LYS A 32 -21.02 35.26 -14.83
CA LYS A 32 -22.35 35.83 -14.60
C LYS A 32 -23.23 35.88 -15.85
N THR A 33 -22.60 35.94 -17.03
CA THR A 33 -23.28 36.05 -18.33
C THR A 33 -23.28 34.73 -19.10
N ALA A 34 -22.67 33.69 -18.55
CA ALA A 34 -22.65 32.37 -19.14
C ALA A 34 -24.00 31.68 -18.96
N THR A 35 -24.55 31.14 -20.05
CA THR A 35 -25.66 30.19 -20.01
C THR A 35 -25.14 28.79 -19.69
N ASP A 36 -25.98 27.97 -19.08
CA ASP A 36 -25.68 26.56 -18.81
C ASP A 36 -25.40 25.78 -20.10
N GLY A 37 -24.45 24.85 -20.05
CA GLY A 37 -24.09 24.00 -21.17
C GLY A 37 -22.70 23.39 -21.07
N PRO A 38 -22.32 22.57 -22.06
CA PRO A 38 -21.17 21.68 -21.93
C PRO A 38 -19.84 22.26 -22.41
N TYR A 39 -19.81 23.47 -23.02
CA TYR A 39 -18.61 23.94 -23.70
C TYR A 39 -17.67 24.67 -22.74
N PRO A 40 -16.39 24.25 -22.64
CA PRO A 40 -15.44 24.86 -21.72
C PRO A 40 -15.07 26.28 -22.18
N VAL A 41 -15.03 27.21 -21.22
CA VAL A 41 -14.63 28.60 -21.43
C VAL A 41 -13.16 28.78 -21.11
N ILE A 42 -12.38 29.07 -22.14
CA ILE A 42 -10.92 29.20 -22.06
C ILE A 42 -10.55 30.66 -21.80
N SER A 43 -9.80 30.91 -20.73
CA SER A 43 -9.42 32.25 -20.25
C SER A 43 -7.92 32.28 -19.90
N GLY A 44 -7.47 33.22 -19.06
CA GLY A 44 -6.06 33.39 -18.66
C GLY A 44 -5.47 32.33 -17.70
N GLY A 45 -6.05 31.13 -17.62
CA GLY A 45 -5.69 30.07 -16.68
C GLY A 45 -5.16 28.80 -17.34
N GLN A 46 -4.72 27.84 -16.51
CA GLN A 46 -4.24 26.51 -16.96
C GLN A 46 -5.36 25.49 -17.20
N LYS A 47 -6.59 25.83 -16.83
CA LYS A 47 -7.79 25.00 -16.95
C LYS A 47 -8.97 25.86 -17.40
N PRO A 48 -10.04 25.27 -17.95
CA PRO A 48 -11.30 26.00 -18.21
C PRO A 48 -11.77 26.75 -16.97
N ALA A 49 -12.25 27.99 -17.16
CA ALA A 49 -12.71 28.81 -16.05
C ALA A 49 -14.10 28.37 -15.54
N TYR A 50 -14.97 27.97 -16.47
CA TYR A 50 -16.34 27.50 -16.28
C TYR A 50 -16.86 26.98 -17.64
N PHE A 51 -18.13 26.59 -17.71
CA PHE A 51 -18.77 26.10 -18.93
C PHE A 51 -19.83 27.06 -19.48
N HIS A 52 -20.16 26.94 -20.76
CA HIS A 52 -21.11 27.79 -21.46
C HIS A 52 -21.95 26.99 -22.48
N GLY A 53 -23.19 27.43 -22.72
CA GLY A 53 -24.08 26.87 -23.73
C GLY A 53 -23.68 27.10 -25.19
N GLU A 54 -22.76 28.03 -25.47
CA GLU A 54 -22.26 28.29 -26.82
C GLU A 54 -20.75 28.09 -26.91
N PHE A 55 -20.28 27.71 -28.10
CA PHE A 55 -18.86 27.66 -28.45
C PHE A 55 -18.53 28.71 -29.51
N ASN A 56 -17.25 29.10 -29.61
CA ASN A 56 -16.79 30.02 -30.65
C ASN A 56 -15.58 29.50 -31.44
N ARG A 57 -15.14 28.27 -31.13
CA ARG A 57 -14.15 27.48 -31.88
C ARG A 57 -14.60 26.03 -31.91
N GLU A 58 -14.22 25.33 -32.96
CA GLU A 58 -14.54 23.93 -33.21
C GLU A 58 -13.38 23.24 -33.94
N GLY A 59 -13.32 21.91 -33.83
CA GLY A 59 -12.23 21.09 -34.35
C GLY A 59 -10.92 21.33 -33.59
N GLU A 60 -9.82 20.85 -34.17
CA GLU A 60 -8.48 21.00 -33.59
C GLU A 60 -8.12 22.48 -33.38
N THR A 61 -8.00 22.87 -32.12
CA THR A 61 -7.74 24.26 -31.73
C THR A 61 -6.66 24.32 -30.68
N ILE A 62 -5.57 25.03 -30.98
CA ILE A 62 -4.58 25.40 -29.98
C ILE A 62 -5.03 26.71 -29.35
N THR A 63 -4.92 26.85 -28.03
CA THR A 63 -5.20 28.10 -27.32
C THR A 63 -4.00 28.54 -26.52
N VAL A 64 -3.81 29.85 -26.41
CA VAL A 64 -2.78 30.48 -25.58
C VAL A 64 -3.44 31.47 -24.65
N ALA A 65 -3.17 31.34 -23.34
CA ALA A 65 -3.67 32.27 -22.32
C ALA A 65 -3.20 33.69 -22.62
N GLY A 66 -4.12 34.65 -22.69
CA GLY A 66 -3.83 36.01 -23.16
C GLY A 66 -3.43 36.97 -22.04
N SER A 67 -3.76 36.65 -20.80
CA SER A 67 -3.60 37.53 -19.63
C SER A 67 -3.33 36.74 -18.35
N GLY A 68 -2.90 37.43 -17.29
CA GLY A 68 -2.76 36.86 -15.96
C GLY A 68 -1.44 36.14 -15.72
N ALA A 69 -1.28 35.58 -14.52
CA ALA A 69 -0.04 34.90 -14.11
C ALA A 69 0.43 33.83 -15.10
N TYR A 70 -0.52 33.20 -15.80
CA TYR A 70 -0.30 32.13 -16.77
C TYR A 70 -0.33 32.59 -18.23
N ALA A 71 -0.31 33.89 -18.53
CA ALA A 71 -0.27 34.39 -19.91
C ALA A 71 0.87 33.70 -20.71
N GLY A 72 0.58 33.17 -21.89
CA GLY A 72 1.51 32.36 -22.68
C GLY A 72 1.38 30.84 -22.50
N PHE A 73 0.53 30.37 -21.60
CA PHE A 73 0.26 28.93 -21.41
C PHE A 73 -0.51 28.35 -22.60
N VAL A 74 -0.06 27.20 -23.12
CA VAL A 74 -0.58 26.56 -24.34
C VAL A 74 -1.46 25.36 -23.99
N MET A 75 -2.62 25.24 -24.64
CA MET A 75 -3.51 24.07 -24.54
C MET A 75 -3.99 23.64 -25.91
N TYR A 76 -4.22 22.35 -26.09
CA TYR A 76 -4.82 21.77 -27.29
C TYR A 76 -6.21 21.24 -26.99
N TRP A 77 -7.12 21.44 -27.95
CA TRP A 77 -8.52 21.05 -27.87
C TRP A 77 -8.92 20.34 -29.15
N ASN A 78 -9.65 19.23 -29.02
CA ASN A 78 -10.30 18.54 -30.15
C ASN A 78 -11.81 18.40 -29.90
N GLU A 79 -12.40 19.42 -29.28
CA GLU A 79 -13.82 19.54 -28.97
C GLU A 79 -14.23 21.02 -29.10
N PRO A 80 -15.54 21.33 -29.24
CA PRO A 80 -15.98 22.71 -29.32
C PRO A 80 -15.73 23.47 -28.00
N ILE A 81 -15.11 24.65 -28.11
CA ILE A 81 -14.73 25.48 -26.95
C ILE A 81 -15.16 26.93 -27.13
N PHE A 82 -15.28 27.66 -26.02
CA PHE A 82 -15.46 29.11 -26.04
C PHE A 82 -14.18 29.82 -25.58
N VAL A 83 -13.46 30.44 -26.50
CA VAL A 83 -12.26 31.22 -26.16
C VAL A 83 -12.67 32.62 -25.71
N SER A 84 -12.29 33.00 -24.49
CA SER A 84 -12.54 34.30 -23.84
C SER A 84 -11.25 35.11 -23.71
N ASP A 85 -10.65 35.23 -22.52
CA ASP A 85 -9.40 35.96 -22.29
C ASP A 85 -8.14 35.15 -22.67
N ALA A 86 -8.17 34.67 -23.91
CA ALA A 86 -7.16 33.86 -24.57
C ALA A 86 -7.23 34.10 -26.08
N PHE A 87 -6.30 33.52 -26.84
CA PHE A 87 -6.40 33.47 -28.30
C PHE A 87 -6.16 32.07 -28.82
N SER A 88 -6.81 31.75 -29.94
CA SER A 88 -6.65 30.47 -30.63
C SER A 88 -5.62 30.57 -31.74
N ILE A 89 -4.90 29.48 -32.01
CA ILE A 89 -4.01 29.30 -33.15
C ILE A 89 -4.55 28.11 -33.96
N LYS A 90 -4.77 28.32 -35.26
CA LYS A 90 -5.24 27.28 -36.19
C LYS A 90 -4.25 27.17 -37.35
N ALA A 91 -3.60 26.02 -37.49
CA ALA A 91 -2.61 25.77 -38.53
C ALA A 91 -3.25 25.72 -39.92
N PHE A 92 -2.43 25.89 -40.97
CA PHE A 92 -2.85 25.66 -42.35
C PHE A 92 -2.63 24.18 -42.67
N ASP A 93 -3.71 23.40 -42.67
CA ASP A 93 -3.69 21.91 -42.70
C ASP A 93 -2.85 21.28 -43.83
N ARG A 94 -2.61 21.99 -44.94
CA ARG A 94 -1.78 21.52 -46.06
C ARG A 94 -0.28 21.75 -45.89
N ILE A 95 0.13 22.43 -44.83
CA ILE A 95 1.51 22.86 -44.58
C ILE A 95 1.95 22.42 -43.18
N LEU A 96 1.04 22.49 -42.22
CA LEU A 96 1.36 22.33 -40.81
C LEU A 96 0.24 21.59 -40.09
N SER A 97 0.58 20.45 -39.47
CA SER A 97 -0.32 19.72 -38.59
C SER A 97 -0.56 20.51 -37.30
N SER A 98 -1.83 20.65 -36.92
CA SER A 98 -2.23 21.33 -35.67
C SER A 98 -1.64 20.64 -34.44
N LYS A 99 -1.55 19.32 -34.43
CA LYS A 99 -0.91 18.57 -33.33
C LYS A 99 0.61 18.74 -33.31
N PHE A 100 1.26 18.74 -34.46
CA PHE A 100 2.70 19.01 -34.53
C PHE A 100 3.02 20.41 -34.00
N LEU A 101 2.25 21.42 -34.44
CA LEU A 101 2.37 22.78 -33.96
C LEU A 101 2.13 22.88 -32.45
N TYR A 102 1.15 22.15 -31.92
CA TYR A 102 0.90 22.09 -30.48
C TYR A 102 2.12 21.57 -29.71
N HIS A 103 2.66 20.42 -30.11
CA HIS A 103 3.85 19.83 -29.48
C HIS A 103 5.06 20.77 -29.53
N TYR A 104 5.26 21.46 -30.65
CA TYR A 104 6.32 22.47 -30.80
C TYR A 104 6.12 23.69 -29.89
N LEU A 105 4.91 24.25 -29.84
CA LEU A 105 4.61 25.41 -28.98
C LEU A 105 4.66 25.06 -27.50
N LEU A 106 4.32 23.82 -27.15
CA LEU A 106 4.44 23.30 -25.79
C LEU A 106 5.91 23.26 -25.33
N GLU A 107 6.83 22.85 -26.21
CA GLU A 107 8.28 22.90 -25.95
C GLU A 107 8.79 24.36 -25.88
N LYS A 108 8.35 25.24 -26.78
CA LYS A 108 8.68 26.68 -26.74
C LYS A 108 7.86 27.49 -25.73
N GLN A 109 7.16 26.85 -24.80
CA GLN A 109 6.30 27.55 -23.84
C GLN A 109 7.07 28.53 -22.94
N GLY A 110 8.36 28.25 -22.66
CA GLY A 110 9.24 29.21 -21.98
C GLY A 110 9.40 30.54 -22.74
N ILE A 111 9.50 30.48 -24.07
CA ILE A 111 9.52 31.68 -24.93
C ILE A 111 8.18 32.40 -24.84
N LEU A 112 7.06 31.69 -24.90
CA LEU A 112 5.73 32.30 -24.77
C LEU A 112 5.55 33.03 -23.43
N PHE A 113 6.05 32.47 -22.34
CA PHE A 113 6.07 33.15 -21.04
C PHE A 113 6.96 34.39 -21.01
N SER A 114 8.09 34.38 -21.73
CA SER A 114 8.99 35.53 -21.83
C SER A 114 8.38 36.71 -22.60
N LEU A 115 7.35 36.46 -23.43
CA LEU A 115 6.63 37.49 -24.18
C LEU A 115 5.63 38.30 -23.34
N LYS A 116 5.51 37.99 -22.04
CA LYS A 116 4.65 38.73 -21.10
C LYS A 116 5.05 40.21 -21.04
N LYS A 117 4.09 41.10 -21.26
CA LYS A 117 4.28 42.57 -21.18
C LYS A 117 3.22 43.22 -20.28
N GLY A 118 3.59 44.34 -19.66
CA GLY A 118 2.70 45.20 -18.86
C GLY A 118 3.09 45.32 -17.38
N SER A 119 2.99 46.52 -16.80
CA SER A 119 3.35 46.80 -15.39
C SER A 119 2.30 46.35 -14.35
N GLY A 120 1.17 45.80 -14.80
CA GLY A 120 0.07 45.30 -13.97
C GLY A 120 -0.21 43.82 -14.25
N VAL A 121 -1.37 43.50 -14.81
CA VAL A 121 -1.67 42.14 -15.29
C VAL A 121 -0.80 41.86 -16.52
N PRO A 122 0.04 40.82 -16.51
CA PRO A 122 0.89 40.51 -17.66
C PRO A 122 0.06 39.93 -18.80
N HIS A 123 0.40 40.30 -20.04
CA HIS A 123 -0.29 39.86 -21.25
C HIS A 123 0.66 39.28 -22.28
N VAL A 124 0.17 38.30 -23.04
CA VAL A 124 0.83 37.77 -24.25
C VAL A 124 -0.09 38.06 -25.43
N TYR A 125 0.46 38.66 -26.49
CA TYR A 125 -0.32 39.10 -27.64
C TYR A 125 -0.11 38.20 -28.86
N PRO A 126 -1.18 37.92 -29.65
CA PRO A 126 -1.07 37.15 -30.89
C PRO A 126 -0.01 37.67 -31.86
N LYS A 127 0.14 39.00 -31.97
CA LYS A 127 1.12 39.66 -32.85
C LYS A 127 2.58 39.36 -32.50
N ASP A 128 2.84 39.05 -31.23
CA ASP A 128 4.18 38.75 -30.75
C ASP A 128 4.46 37.25 -30.95
N VAL A 129 3.45 36.40 -30.68
CA VAL A 129 3.49 34.95 -30.91
C VAL A 129 3.56 34.60 -32.39
N SER A 130 2.93 35.38 -33.28
CA SER A 130 2.96 35.15 -34.73
C SER A 130 4.35 35.27 -35.35
N ARG A 131 5.30 35.92 -34.67
CA ARG A 131 6.69 36.09 -35.13
C ARG A 131 7.62 34.97 -34.69
N ILE A 132 7.12 34.01 -33.90
CA ILE A 132 7.91 32.86 -33.49
C ILE A 132 8.21 32.02 -34.72
N SER A 133 9.48 31.71 -34.93
CA SER A 133 9.93 30.84 -36.00
C SER A 133 9.64 29.38 -35.65
N ILE A 134 8.99 28.67 -36.58
CA ILE A 134 8.64 27.26 -36.43
C ILE A 134 9.22 26.43 -37.59
N PRO A 135 9.66 25.20 -37.33
CA PRO A 135 10.11 24.28 -38.37
C PRO A 135 8.92 23.69 -39.12
N ILE A 136 9.05 23.55 -40.43
CA ILE A 136 8.07 22.96 -41.35
C ILE A 136 8.75 21.79 -42.08
N PRO A 137 8.90 20.62 -41.43
CA PRO A 137 9.28 19.40 -42.13
C PRO A 137 8.12 18.92 -43.01
N PRO A 138 8.34 17.94 -43.92
CA PRO A 138 7.27 17.36 -44.73
C PRO A 138 6.13 16.83 -43.85
N LEU A 139 4.88 16.94 -44.31
CA LEU A 139 3.69 16.53 -43.54
C LEU A 139 3.78 15.08 -43.04
N GLU A 140 4.30 14.16 -43.86
CA GLU A 140 4.49 12.76 -43.46
C GLU A 140 5.40 12.63 -42.23
N ILE A 141 6.47 13.43 -42.16
CA ILE A 141 7.38 13.46 -41.01
C ILE A 141 6.70 14.09 -39.80
N GLN A 142 5.92 15.17 -40.00
CA GLN A 142 5.11 15.76 -38.91
C GLN A 142 4.15 14.72 -38.31
N GLU A 143 3.48 13.92 -39.14
CA GLU A 143 2.57 12.86 -38.69
C GLU A 143 3.29 11.75 -37.92
N LYS A 144 4.47 11.29 -38.40
CA LYS A 144 5.28 10.29 -37.69
C LYS A 144 5.76 10.81 -36.33
N ILE A 145 6.15 12.08 -36.24
CA ILE A 145 6.52 12.74 -34.99
C ILE A 145 5.32 12.77 -34.03
N VAL A 146 4.16 13.24 -34.51
CA VAL A 146 2.93 13.30 -33.69
C VAL A 146 2.55 11.91 -33.18
N GLN A 147 2.55 10.88 -34.02
CA GLN A 147 2.23 9.51 -33.59
C GLN A 147 3.17 9.01 -32.49
N THR A 148 4.45 9.36 -32.56
CA THR A 148 5.44 8.96 -31.55
C THR A 148 5.25 9.72 -30.24
N LEU A 149 5.03 11.03 -30.32
CA LEU A 149 4.80 11.88 -29.15
C LEU A 149 3.47 11.56 -28.45
N ASP A 150 2.41 11.29 -29.20
CA ASP A 150 1.12 10.88 -28.67
C ASP A 150 1.26 9.52 -27.96
N LYS A 151 1.95 8.53 -28.55
CA LYS A 151 2.24 7.24 -27.89
C LYS A 151 2.99 7.40 -26.57
N PHE A 152 4.00 8.28 -26.51
CA PHE A 152 4.71 8.54 -25.25
C PHE A 152 3.85 9.27 -24.23
N THR A 153 3.01 10.22 -24.68
CA THR A 153 2.07 10.94 -23.82
C THR A 153 1.07 9.97 -23.19
N ASP A 154 0.52 9.07 -23.98
CA ASP A 154 -0.41 8.03 -23.51
C ASP A 154 0.29 7.10 -22.51
N TYR A 155 1.50 6.63 -22.83
CA TYR A 155 2.28 5.76 -21.95
C TYR A 155 2.58 6.40 -20.59
N VAL A 156 3.01 7.67 -20.59
CA VAL A 156 3.28 8.43 -19.35
C VAL A 156 2.00 8.63 -18.56
N THR A 157 0.88 8.92 -19.23
CA THR A 157 -0.42 9.13 -18.58
C THR A 157 -0.92 7.84 -17.93
N GLU A 158 -0.84 6.72 -18.64
CA GLU A 158 -1.18 5.39 -18.14
C GLU A 158 -0.32 5.00 -16.94
N LEU A 159 1.01 5.06 -17.06
CA LEU A 159 1.93 4.78 -15.95
C LEU A 159 1.74 5.71 -14.75
N THR A 160 1.52 7.01 -14.99
CA THR A 160 1.29 7.98 -13.89
C THR A 160 -0.01 7.65 -13.16
N SER A 161 -1.05 7.24 -13.89
CA SER A 161 -2.31 6.78 -13.32
C SER A 161 -2.12 5.50 -12.50
N GLU A 162 -1.44 4.49 -13.06
CA GLU A 162 -1.11 3.24 -12.37
C GLU A 162 -0.30 3.50 -11.08
N LEU A 163 0.79 4.28 -11.15
CA LEU A 163 1.64 4.61 -10.00
C LEU A 163 0.89 5.43 -8.95
N THR A 164 0.00 6.34 -9.34
CA THR A 164 -0.82 7.12 -8.40
C THR A 164 -1.86 6.23 -7.71
N SER A 165 -2.45 5.28 -8.45
CA SER A 165 -3.34 4.26 -7.90
C SER A 165 -2.61 3.34 -6.92
N GLU A 166 -1.41 2.87 -7.29
CA GLU A 166 -0.55 2.05 -6.45
C GLU A 166 -0.13 2.82 -5.18
N LEU A 167 0.29 4.07 -5.30
CA LEU A 167 0.63 4.93 -4.16
C LEU A 167 -0.57 5.11 -3.22
N THR A 168 -1.77 5.30 -3.78
CA THR A 168 -3.00 5.40 -2.99
C THR A 168 -3.29 4.09 -2.27
N SER A 169 -3.12 2.96 -2.94
CA SER A 169 -3.30 1.61 -2.39
C SER A 169 -2.28 1.32 -1.29
N ARG A 170 -0.99 1.64 -1.49
CA ARG A 170 0.07 1.54 -0.50
C ARG A 170 -0.18 2.40 0.73
N LYS A 171 -0.70 3.63 0.56
CA LYS A 171 -1.07 4.50 1.69
C LYS A 171 -2.23 3.94 2.52
N LYS A 172 -3.27 3.41 1.85
CA LYS A 172 -4.37 2.72 2.52
C LYS A 172 -3.88 1.48 3.26
N GLN A 173 -3.06 0.68 2.60
CA GLN A 173 -2.44 -0.51 3.15
C GLN A 173 -1.56 -0.20 4.36
N TYR A 174 -0.70 0.81 4.27
CA TYR A 174 0.12 1.29 5.39
C TYR A 174 -0.76 1.69 6.57
N SER A 175 -1.83 2.45 6.33
CA SER A 175 -2.76 2.85 7.38
C SER A 175 -3.35 1.62 8.08
N PHE A 176 -3.85 0.65 7.30
CA PHE A 176 -4.38 -0.61 7.83
C PHE A 176 -3.36 -1.38 8.68
N TYR A 177 -2.12 -1.56 8.20
CA TYR A 177 -1.09 -2.28 8.95
C TYR A 177 -0.65 -1.53 10.19
N ARG A 178 -0.43 -0.22 10.09
CA ARG A 178 -0.08 0.64 11.22
C ARG A 178 -1.13 0.51 12.31
N ASP A 179 -2.41 0.64 11.95
CA ASP A 179 -3.51 0.56 12.90
C ASP A 179 -3.56 -0.82 13.56
N LYS A 180 -3.38 -1.90 12.78
CA LYS A 180 -3.33 -3.27 13.31
C LYS A 180 -2.12 -3.54 14.21
N LEU A 181 -0.95 -2.96 13.90
CA LEU A 181 0.27 -3.11 14.72
C LEU A 181 0.17 -2.33 16.04
N LEU A 182 -0.60 -1.25 16.06
CA LEU A 182 -0.71 -0.33 17.21
C LEU A 182 -2.02 -0.49 18.00
N SER A 183 -3.00 -1.30 17.54
CA SER A 183 -4.27 -1.47 18.25
C SER A 183 -4.19 -2.40 19.46
N PHE A 184 -3.28 -3.38 19.44
CA PHE A 184 -3.11 -4.40 20.49
C PHE A 184 -4.43 -5.09 20.92
N GLU A 185 -5.38 -5.26 19.99
CA GLU A 185 -6.73 -5.80 20.26
C GLU A 185 -6.76 -7.30 20.62
N ASP A 186 -5.70 -8.05 20.31
CA ASP A 186 -5.62 -9.47 20.64
C ASP A 186 -5.13 -9.68 22.09
N GLU A 187 -5.95 -10.35 22.90
CA GLU A 187 -5.67 -10.75 24.31
C GLU A 187 -4.38 -11.59 24.51
N VAL A 188 -3.71 -11.97 23.42
CA VAL A 188 -2.45 -12.71 23.43
C VAL A 188 -1.27 -11.82 23.81
N TYR A 189 -1.33 -10.52 23.53
CA TYR A 189 -0.27 -9.58 23.88
C TYR A 189 -0.55 -9.00 25.27
N GLN A 190 0.09 -9.55 26.29
CA GLN A 190 0.09 -8.93 27.62
C GLN A 190 0.91 -7.63 27.55
N VAL A 191 0.22 -6.51 27.34
CA VAL A 191 0.84 -5.19 27.28
C VAL A 191 0.38 -4.34 28.45
N GLU A 192 1.34 -3.69 29.10
CA GLU A 192 1.06 -2.76 30.19
C GLU A 192 0.68 -1.39 29.62
N TRP A 193 -0.43 -0.83 30.09
CA TRP A 193 -0.90 0.50 29.71
C TRP A 193 -0.43 1.53 30.71
N LYS A 194 0.45 2.44 30.28
CA LYS A 194 1.03 3.49 31.11
C LYS A 194 0.61 4.88 30.67
N MET A 195 0.52 5.81 31.60
CA MET A 195 0.39 7.22 31.24
C MET A 195 1.69 7.72 30.63
N LEU A 196 1.59 8.63 29.66
CA LEU A 196 2.75 9.24 29.02
C LEU A 196 3.70 9.90 30.04
N SER A 197 3.14 10.52 31.08
CA SER A 197 3.91 11.13 32.18
C SER A 197 4.65 10.13 33.07
N GLU A 198 4.28 8.84 33.07
CA GLU A 198 5.00 7.79 33.80
C GLU A 198 6.24 7.32 33.03
N CYS A 199 6.23 7.47 31.70
CA CYS A 199 7.28 6.98 30.81
C CYS A 199 8.24 8.07 30.36
N LEU A 200 7.78 9.31 30.17
CA LEU A 200 8.53 10.37 29.49
C LEU A 200 8.73 11.61 30.36
N LYS A 201 9.81 12.35 30.08
CA LYS A 201 10.17 13.61 30.71
C LYS A 201 9.75 14.78 29.82
N LYS A 202 9.06 15.76 30.40
CA LYS A 202 8.59 16.94 29.69
C LYS A 202 9.67 18.03 29.62
N GLY A 203 10.03 18.45 28.41
CA GLY A 203 10.88 19.61 28.13
C GLY A 203 10.08 20.91 27.97
N LYS A 204 10.76 22.06 28.12
CA LYS A 204 10.17 23.40 28.01
C LYS A 204 10.87 24.21 26.94
N GLY A 205 10.09 25.05 26.27
CA GLY A 205 10.58 25.88 25.18
C GLY A 205 11.29 27.14 25.65
N THR A 206 11.71 27.93 24.67
CA THR A 206 12.29 29.26 24.88
C THR A 206 11.27 30.38 24.67
N LYS A 207 11.43 31.47 25.43
CA LYS A 207 10.58 32.65 25.32
C LYS A 207 11.03 33.53 24.16
N ILE A 208 10.50 33.25 22.98
CA ILE A 208 10.83 33.99 21.75
C ILE A 208 9.57 34.38 20.95
N THR A 209 9.61 35.58 20.35
CA THR A 209 8.56 36.07 19.44
C THR A 209 8.86 35.72 17.98
N ALA A 210 7.84 35.69 17.11
CA ALA A 210 8.04 35.44 15.69
C ALA A 210 8.96 36.48 15.01
N GLY A 211 8.92 37.74 15.49
CA GLY A 211 9.83 38.80 15.02
C GLY A 211 11.28 38.51 15.38
N GLN A 212 11.54 38.07 16.62
CA GLN A 212 12.89 37.67 17.06
C GLN A 212 13.40 36.44 16.31
N MET A 213 12.54 35.43 16.06
CA MET A 213 12.91 34.28 15.25
C MET A 213 13.38 34.70 13.85
N LYS A 214 12.67 35.64 13.21
CA LYS A 214 13.07 36.15 11.89
C LYS A 214 14.41 36.90 11.92
N LEU A 215 14.71 37.61 13.00
CA LEU A 215 15.97 38.35 13.16
C LEU A 215 17.16 37.44 13.46
N LEU A 216 16.95 36.37 14.23
CA LEU A 216 18.00 35.43 14.63
C LEU A 216 18.24 34.31 13.62
N HIS A 217 17.34 34.15 12.65
CA HIS A 217 17.42 33.08 11.66
C HIS A 217 18.71 33.19 10.83
N LYS A 218 19.46 32.09 10.82
CA LYS A 218 20.68 31.86 10.06
C LYS A 218 20.52 30.52 9.35
N ASP A 219 20.42 30.52 8.02
CA ASP A 219 20.23 29.30 7.23
C ASP A 219 21.30 28.26 7.56
N GLY A 220 20.86 27.04 7.93
CA GLY A 220 21.74 25.92 8.24
C GLY A 220 22.44 25.99 9.60
N ALA A 221 22.07 26.92 10.48
CA ALA A 221 22.59 26.97 11.85
C ALA A 221 22.16 25.73 12.68
N PRO A 222 22.93 25.34 13.72
CA PRO A 222 22.85 24.01 14.31
C PRO A 222 21.61 23.76 15.18
N ILE A 223 20.90 24.81 15.63
CA ILE A 223 19.74 24.68 16.52
C ILE A 223 18.49 25.12 15.77
N ARG A 224 17.52 24.22 15.62
CA ARG A 224 16.22 24.55 15.03
C ARG A 224 15.20 24.94 16.09
N ILE A 225 14.62 26.14 16.00
CA ILE A 225 13.51 26.60 16.83
C ILE A 225 12.20 26.37 16.07
N PHE A 226 11.31 25.56 16.65
CA PHE A 226 9.98 25.29 16.09
C PHE A 226 8.90 26.27 16.61
N ALA A 227 7.99 26.67 15.73
CA ALA A 227 6.82 27.49 16.05
C ALA A 227 5.56 26.99 15.31
N GLY A 228 4.43 27.69 15.46
CA GLY A 228 3.15 27.34 14.84
C GLY A 228 3.22 27.14 13.33
N GLY A 229 2.55 26.10 12.83
CA GLY A 229 2.51 25.74 11.41
C GLY A 229 3.84 25.19 10.90
N LYS A 230 4.27 25.64 9.72
CA LYS A 230 5.58 25.30 9.11
C LYS A 230 6.69 26.28 9.48
N THR A 231 6.46 27.14 10.47
CA THR A 231 7.40 28.21 10.83
C THR A 231 8.54 27.64 11.67
N TYR A 232 9.77 27.92 11.28
CA TYR A 232 10.97 27.60 12.05
C TYR A 232 11.99 28.73 11.94
N ALA A 233 13.00 28.70 12.82
CA ALA A 233 14.21 29.50 12.67
C ALA A 233 15.42 28.67 13.12
N ASP A 234 16.41 28.56 12.26
CA ASP A 234 17.71 27.99 12.61
C ASP A 234 18.59 29.07 13.27
N VAL A 235 19.17 28.78 14.43
CA VAL A 235 19.97 29.71 15.24
C VAL A 235 21.28 29.07 15.73
N SER A 236 22.23 29.88 16.18
CA SER A 236 23.51 29.45 16.75
C SER A 236 23.45 29.35 18.28
N TYR A 237 24.37 28.59 18.86
CA TYR A 237 24.57 28.58 20.33
C TYR A 237 24.85 30.01 20.82
N GLY A 238 24.24 30.39 21.94
CA GLY A 238 24.28 31.76 22.48
C GLY A 238 23.20 32.72 21.96
N ASP A 239 22.50 32.40 20.86
CA ASP A 239 21.36 33.22 20.39
C ASP A 239 20.12 33.06 21.28
N ILE A 240 20.01 31.93 22.00
CA ILE A 240 18.97 31.63 23.00
C ILE A 240 19.61 31.06 24.27
N PRO A 241 18.93 31.08 25.43
CA PRO A 241 19.47 30.53 26.67
C PRO A 241 19.79 29.03 26.55
N ASP A 242 20.99 28.62 26.95
CA ASP A 242 21.44 27.22 26.80
C ASP A 242 20.53 26.20 27.50
N LYS A 243 19.90 26.60 28.61
CA LYS A 243 18.94 25.77 29.35
C LYS A 243 17.64 25.45 28.59
N ASP A 244 17.33 26.20 27.54
CA ASP A 244 16.15 26.01 26.69
C ASP A 244 16.50 25.24 25.39
N ILE A 245 17.75 24.79 25.26
CA ILE A 245 18.24 23.97 24.13
C ILE A 245 18.15 22.50 24.52
N HIS A 246 17.48 21.72 23.69
CA HIS A 246 17.40 20.26 23.79
C HIS A 246 18.42 19.64 22.83
N THR A 247 19.18 18.68 23.32
CA THR A 247 20.21 17.96 22.53
C THR A 247 19.97 16.45 22.49
N GLU A 248 19.13 15.98 23.40
CA GLU A 248 18.56 14.65 23.42
C GLU A 248 17.57 14.42 22.29
N GLU A 249 17.31 13.15 21.98
CA GLU A 249 16.19 12.80 21.12
C GLU A 249 14.88 13.10 21.84
N ALA A 250 13.93 13.71 21.12
CA ALA A 250 12.67 14.11 21.70
C ALA A 250 11.52 14.13 20.68
N ILE A 251 10.31 14.05 21.20
CA ILE A 251 9.06 14.26 20.46
C ILE A 251 8.54 15.65 20.82
N ILE A 252 8.45 16.56 19.85
CA ILE A 252 7.84 17.87 20.05
C ILE A 252 6.33 17.75 19.86
N VAL A 253 5.56 18.32 20.78
CA VAL A 253 4.11 18.44 20.68
C VAL A 253 3.74 19.85 20.20
N LYS A 254 3.27 19.95 18.95
CA LYS A 254 2.74 21.19 18.38
C LYS A 254 1.32 21.38 18.88
N SER A 255 1.18 22.06 20.01
CA SER A 255 -0.06 22.11 20.81
C SER A 255 -1.10 23.13 20.36
N ARG A 256 -0.80 23.96 19.35
CA ARG A 256 -1.63 25.13 18.96
C ARG A 256 -1.70 25.28 17.45
N GLY A 257 -2.91 25.53 16.94
CA GLY A 257 -3.19 25.56 15.51
C GLY A 257 -3.43 24.16 14.97
N ILE A 258 -2.53 23.64 14.14
CA ILE A 258 -2.58 22.24 13.69
C ILE A 258 -1.89 21.38 14.74
N ILE A 259 -2.66 20.55 15.45
CA ILE A 259 -2.12 19.62 16.44
C ILE A 259 -1.39 18.50 15.73
N ASP A 260 -0.10 18.37 16.05
CA ASP A 260 0.81 17.41 15.40
C ASP A 260 2.03 17.11 16.27
N PHE A 261 2.77 16.06 15.90
CA PHE A 261 3.96 15.59 16.61
C PHE A 261 5.18 15.59 15.68
N GLU A 262 6.35 15.95 16.20
CA GLU A 262 7.59 15.97 15.42
C GLU A 262 8.70 15.21 16.16
N TYR A 263 9.37 14.28 15.49
CA TYR A 263 10.51 13.57 16.05
C TYR A 263 11.82 14.32 15.75
N CYS A 264 12.58 14.68 16.78
CA CYS A 264 13.81 15.45 16.65
C CYS A 264 15.01 14.67 17.21
N THR A 265 16.08 14.58 16.40
CA THR A 265 17.37 13.97 16.76
C THR A 265 18.54 14.97 16.73
N LYS A 266 18.31 16.17 16.19
CA LYS A 266 19.29 17.25 16.13
C LYS A 266 18.99 18.28 17.22
N PRO A 267 19.98 19.08 17.66
CA PRO A 267 19.75 20.15 18.63
C PRO A 267 18.59 21.05 18.23
N PHE A 268 17.68 21.30 19.17
CA PHE A 268 16.46 22.02 18.89
C PHE A 268 15.95 22.81 20.10
N SER A 269 15.04 23.72 19.81
CA SER A 269 14.19 24.36 20.82
C SER A 269 12.82 24.63 20.18
N PHE A 270 11.90 25.20 20.94
CA PHE A 270 10.57 25.52 20.45
C PHE A 270 10.01 26.69 21.24
N LYS A 271 9.01 27.35 20.67
CA LYS A 271 8.32 28.45 21.35
C LYS A 271 7.57 27.91 22.58
N ASN A 272 7.50 28.70 23.65
CA ASN A 272 6.87 28.36 24.95
C ASN A 272 5.44 27.77 24.92
N GLU A 273 4.74 27.87 23.80
CA GLU A 273 3.40 27.29 23.64
C GLU A 273 3.46 25.77 23.47
N PHE A 274 4.60 25.23 23.03
CA PHE A 274 4.84 23.81 22.83
C PHE A 274 5.60 23.19 24.02
N TRP A 275 5.69 21.86 24.02
CA TRP A 275 6.55 21.08 24.91
C TRP A 275 7.16 19.92 24.14
N SER A 276 8.20 19.32 24.71
CA SER A 276 8.79 18.10 24.19
C SER A 276 8.68 16.96 25.19
N TYR A 277 8.80 15.73 24.69
CA TYR A 277 8.96 14.53 25.50
C TYR A 277 10.24 13.80 25.13
N SER A 278 11.09 13.54 26.13
CA SER A 278 12.27 12.68 26.00
C SER A 278 12.15 11.49 26.97
N SER A 279 13.00 10.48 26.80
CA SER A 279 13.03 9.29 27.67
C SER A 279 14.46 8.99 28.09
N ASP A 280 14.65 8.78 29.39
CA ASP A 280 15.89 8.17 29.94
C ASP A 280 15.66 6.69 30.31
N ASN A 281 14.48 6.16 30.00
CA ASN A 281 14.12 4.78 30.31
C ASN A 281 14.58 3.87 29.16
N GLU A 282 15.55 2.98 29.46
CA GLU A 282 16.11 2.02 28.50
C GLU A 282 15.07 1.03 27.94
N ASN A 283 13.93 0.85 28.62
CA ASN A 283 12.83 -0.01 28.15
C ASN A 283 11.84 0.71 27.22
N ILE A 284 12.08 1.98 26.89
CA ILE A 284 11.22 2.78 26.01
C ILE A 284 11.99 3.16 24.75
N ASN A 285 11.51 2.70 23.61
CA ASN A 285 11.92 3.20 22.32
C ASN A 285 11.10 4.47 22.00
N LEU A 286 11.75 5.63 22.01
CA LEU A 286 11.05 6.91 21.82
C LEU A 286 10.42 7.04 20.43
N ARG A 287 11.02 6.43 19.40
CA ARG A 287 10.49 6.40 18.03
C ARG A 287 9.18 5.61 17.95
N TYR A 288 9.03 4.55 18.73
CA TYR A 288 7.77 3.83 18.86
C TYR A 288 6.67 4.72 19.45
N ILE A 289 6.97 5.47 20.51
CA ILE A 289 6.02 6.39 21.14
C ILE A 289 5.58 7.49 20.16
N TYR A 290 6.50 7.98 19.35
CA TYR A 290 6.20 8.91 18.27
C TYR A 290 5.19 8.33 17.27
N HIS A 291 5.43 7.12 16.77
CA HIS A 291 4.50 6.45 15.86
C HIS A 291 3.11 6.25 16.48
N TYR A 292 3.05 5.91 17.77
CA TYR A 292 1.78 5.78 18.50
C TYR A 292 1.04 7.12 18.66
N LEU A 293 1.74 8.19 19.01
CA LEU A 293 1.17 9.54 19.11
C LEU A 293 0.66 10.06 17.77
N VAL A 294 1.39 9.78 16.68
CA VAL A 294 0.97 10.14 15.32
C VAL A 294 -0.24 9.33 14.87
N HIS A 295 -0.32 8.04 15.23
CA HIS A 295 -1.49 7.20 15.02
C HIS A 295 -2.74 7.80 15.68
N ASP A 296 -2.65 8.17 16.97
CA ASP A 296 -3.77 8.74 17.72
C ASP A 296 -3.90 10.27 17.63
N LYS A 297 -3.27 10.92 16.64
CA LYS A 297 -3.31 12.38 16.51
C LYS A 297 -4.73 12.94 16.39
N GLU A 298 -5.64 12.19 15.77
CA GLU A 298 -7.04 12.60 15.62
C GLU A 298 -7.74 12.73 16.98
N HIS A 299 -7.38 11.91 17.96
CA HIS A 299 -7.87 12.04 19.34
C HIS A 299 -7.54 13.44 19.89
N PHE A 300 -6.30 13.89 19.75
CA PHE A 300 -5.87 15.20 20.23
C PHE A 300 -6.45 16.37 19.40
N GLN A 301 -6.59 16.19 18.08
CA GLN A 301 -7.23 17.18 17.21
C GLN A 301 -8.70 17.37 17.58
N ASN A 302 -9.41 16.29 17.92
CA ASN A 302 -10.80 16.34 18.37
C ASN A 302 -10.95 17.05 19.72
N ILE A 303 -10.02 16.87 20.65
CA ILE A 303 -9.97 17.63 21.91
C ILE A 303 -9.81 19.14 21.62
N ALA A 304 -9.00 19.50 20.63
CA ALA A 304 -8.67 20.88 20.30
C ALA A 304 -9.80 21.65 19.57
N ASN A 305 -10.68 20.96 18.85
CA ASN A 305 -11.58 21.53 17.82
C ASN A 305 -12.76 22.39 18.32
N ASN A 306 -12.88 22.64 19.63
CA ASN A 306 -13.99 23.41 20.22
C ASN A 306 -13.75 24.94 20.26
N MET A 307 -12.74 25.48 19.56
CA MET A 307 -12.38 26.91 19.61
C MET A 307 -11.97 27.50 18.25
N GLN A 308 -12.04 28.83 18.13
CA GLN A 308 -11.59 29.61 16.96
C GLN A 308 -10.09 29.42 16.63
N MET A 309 -9.30 28.97 17.61
CA MET A 309 -7.91 28.53 17.48
C MET A 309 -7.76 27.19 18.24
N PRO A 310 -7.58 26.06 17.54
CA PRO A 310 -7.44 24.77 18.21
C PRO A 310 -6.19 24.74 19.09
N GLN A 311 -6.34 24.22 20.31
CA GLN A 311 -5.25 24.12 21.27
C GLN A 311 -5.47 22.97 22.25
N ILE A 312 -4.39 22.28 22.63
CA ILE A 312 -4.36 21.30 23.73
C ILE A 312 -3.44 21.76 24.85
N SER A 313 -3.69 21.25 26.06
CA SER A 313 -2.84 21.47 27.24
C SER A 313 -1.85 20.31 27.43
N SER A 314 -0.76 20.53 28.18
CA SER A 314 0.18 19.43 28.47
C SER A 314 -0.48 18.32 29.28
N ASN A 315 -1.51 18.65 30.07
CA ASN A 315 -2.23 17.66 30.87
C ASN A 315 -3.01 16.68 29.98
N ASP A 316 -3.45 17.10 28.79
CA ASP A 316 -4.17 16.23 27.85
C ASP A 316 -3.24 15.13 27.30
N THR A 317 -1.97 15.46 27.02
CA THR A 317 -0.96 14.48 26.61
C THR A 317 -0.35 13.71 27.78
N GLU A 318 -0.16 14.33 28.95
CA GLU A 318 0.44 13.68 30.13
C GLU A 318 -0.41 12.53 30.69
N LYS A 319 -1.75 12.64 30.60
CA LYS A 319 -2.71 11.63 31.06
C LYS A 319 -3.06 10.59 30.00
N PHE A 320 -2.63 10.81 28.76
CA PHE A 320 -2.90 9.89 27.68
C PHE A 320 -2.18 8.56 27.92
N LYS A 321 -2.91 7.46 27.75
CA LYS A 321 -2.39 6.11 28.01
C LYS A 321 -1.83 5.51 26.73
N ILE A 322 -0.70 4.86 26.86
CA ILE A 322 0.00 4.19 25.77
C ILE A 322 0.30 2.73 26.13
N PRO A 323 0.26 1.82 25.15
CA PRO A 323 0.68 0.44 25.32
C PRO A 323 2.21 0.38 25.31
N VAL A 324 2.80 -0.23 26.32
CA VAL A 324 4.26 -0.39 26.46
C VAL A 324 4.62 -1.88 26.39
N PRO A 325 4.75 -2.47 25.18
CA PRO A 325 5.21 -3.84 25.01
C PRO A 325 6.72 -3.94 25.27
N SER A 326 7.31 -5.13 25.16
CA SER A 326 8.75 -5.30 25.31
C SER A 326 9.55 -4.44 24.31
N LEU A 327 10.76 -4.02 24.70
CA LEU A 327 11.62 -3.19 23.85
C LEU A 327 11.90 -3.81 22.47
N GLU A 328 11.97 -5.15 22.42
CA GLU A 328 12.13 -5.89 21.17
C GLU A 328 10.93 -5.70 20.23
N ILE A 329 9.70 -5.82 20.74
CA ILE A 329 8.47 -5.60 19.97
C ILE A 329 8.40 -4.14 19.52
N GLN A 330 8.69 -3.19 20.40
CA GLN A 330 8.73 -1.76 20.05
C GLN A 330 9.69 -1.50 18.88
N SER A 331 10.88 -2.10 18.92
CA SER A 331 11.91 -1.91 17.89
C SER A 331 11.52 -2.54 16.55
N ARG A 332 10.87 -3.71 16.57
CA ARG A 332 10.33 -4.35 15.36
C ARG A 332 9.22 -3.52 14.72
N ILE A 333 8.31 -2.96 15.53
CA ILE A 333 7.27 -2.05 15.05
C ILE A 333 7.90 -0.82 14.37
N VAL A 334 8.88 -0.19 15.02
CA VAL A 334 9.59 0.98 14.46
C VAL A 334 10.25 0.65 13.13
N GLN A 335 10.97 -0.48 13.04
CA GLN A 335 11.64 -0.88 11.80
C GLN A 335 10.66 -1.03 10.63
N VAL A 336 9.47 -1.58 10.89
CA VAL A 336 8.42 -1.73 9.86
C VAL A 336 7.86 -0.37 9.46
N LEU A 337 7.47 0.46 10.43
CA LEU A 337 6.82 1.74 10.16
C LEU A 337 7.76 2.74 9.48
N ASP A 338 9.02 2.83 9.91
CA ASP A 338 10.01 3.71 9.29
C ASP A 338 10.36 3.24 7.86
N ASN A 339 10.45 1.92 7.61
CA ASN A 339 10.66 1.40 6.25
C ASN A 339 9.50 1.74 5.31
N PHE A 340 8.25 1.62 5.78
CA PHE A 340 7.08 2.00 4.99
C PHE A 340 7.05 3.50 4.69
N ASP A 341 7.36 4.34 5.68
CA ASP A 341 7.40 5.79 5.52
C ASP A 341 8.45 6.21 4.46
N MET A 342 9.63 5.59 4.51
CA MET A 342 10.68 5.78 3.51
C MET A 342 10.21 5.41 2.10
N VAL A 343 9.59 4.24 1.90
CA VAL A 343 9.14 3.80 0.57
C VAL A 343 8.02 4.70 0.01
N CYS A 344 7.11 5.17 0.86
CA CYS A 344 5.95 5.96 0.43
C CYS A 344 6.25 7.45 0.21
N ASN A 345 7.19 8.03 0.96
CA ASN A 345 7.37 9.48 1.02
C ASN A 345 8.76 9.96 0.59
N ASP A 346 9.74 9.06 0.37
CA ASP A 346 11.08 9.47 -0.06
C ASP A 346 11.09 9.88 -1.55
N LEU A 347 11.42 11.15 -1.79
CA LEU A 347 11.55 11.78 -3.11
C LEU A 347 12.76 11.27 -3.91
N ASN A 348 13.68 10.54 -3.28
CA ASN A 348 14.94 10.09 -3.88
C ASN A 348 14.99 8.58 -4.16
N ILE A 349 14.03 7.77 -3.69
CA ILE A 349 14.03 6.31 -3.89
C ILE A 349 12.62 5.75 -4.18
N GLY A 350 11.55 6.41 -3.72
CA GLY A 350 10.17 5.89 -3.83
C GLY A 350 9.44 6.21 -5.14
N LEU A 351 8.15 5.85 -5.17
CA LEU A 351 7.23 6.10 -6.30
C LEU A 351 7.22 7.56 -6.80
N PRO A 352 7.35 8.61 -5.95
CA PRO A 352 7.46 9.98 -6.43
C PRO A 352 8.65 10.23 -7.37
N LYS A 353 9.80 9.58 -7.12
CA LYS A 353 10.98 9.68 -7.99
C LYS A 353 10.74 8.98 -9.32
N GLU A 354 10.07 7.84 -9.31
CA GLU A 354 9.75 7.12 -10.54
C GLU A 354 8.84 7.97 -11.44
N ILE A 355 7.82 8.61 -10.86
CA ILE A 355 6.96 9.58 -11.58
C ILE A 355 7.80 10.73 -12.16
N GLU A 356 8.69 11.33 -11.37
CA GLU A 356 9.57 12.41 -11.82
C GLU A 356 10.50 11.96 -12.96
N LEU A 357 11.08 10.76 -12.87
CA LEU A 357 11.97 10.19 -13.90
C LEU A 357 11.23 9.96 -15.23
N ARG A 358 9.99 9.46 -15.19
CA ARG A 358 9.16 9.24 -16.39
C ARG A 358 8.73 10.55 -17.03
N GLN A 359 8.40 11.56 -16.23
CA GLN A 359 8.11 12.90 -16.74
C GLN A 359 9.34 13.51 -17.43
N LYS A 360 10.53 13.42 -16.81
CA LYS A 360 11.79 13.86 -17.41
C LYS A 360 12.14 13.09 -18.69
N GLN A 361 11.87 11.77 -18.71
CA GLN A 361 12.08 10.92 -19.89
C GLN A 361 11.20 11.39 -21.07
N TYR A 362 9.93 11.69 -20.81
CA TYR A 362 9.03 12.27 -21.82
C TYR A 362 9.51 13.61 -22.33
N GLU A 363 9.88 14.54 -21.43
CA GLU A 363 10.38 15.86 -21.80
C GLU A 363 11.63 15.76 -22.68
N TYR A 364 12.55 14.86 -22.33
CA TYR A 364 13.76 14.58 -23.10
C TYR A 364 13.46 14.04 -24.51
N PHE A 365 12.63 13.00 -24.66
CA PHE A 365 12.28 12.47 -25.99
C PHE A 365 11.48 13.47 -26.82
N ARG A 366 10.61 14.26 -26.18
CA ARG A 366 9.86 15.34 -26.82
C ARG A 366 10.80 16.39 -27.40
N GLU A 367 11.79 16.84 -26.63
CA GLU A 367 12.79 17.82 -27.08
C GLU A 367 13.61 17.29 -28.26
N LYS A 368 14.10 16.04 -28.19
CA LYS A 368 14.89 15.44 -29.27
C LYS A 368 14.14 15.34 -30.60
N LEU A 369 12.88 14.89 -30.56
CA LEU A 369 12.04 14.74 -31.76
C LEU A 369 11.69 16.08 -32.42
N LEU A 370 11.62 17.16 -31.63
CA LEU A 370 11.32 18.52 -32.12
C LEU A 370 12.56 19.31 -32.53
N THR A 371 13.76 18.89 -32.10
CA THR A 371 15.02 19.60 -32.35
C THR A 371 16.01 18.83 -33.24
N PHE A 372 15.66 17.62 -33.70
CA PHE A 372 16.42 16.82 -34.66
C PHE A 372 17.80 16.35 -34.15
N VAL A 373 17.99 16.15 -32.83
CA VAL A 373 19.28 15.74 -32.26
C VAL A 373 19.15 14.48 -31.37
N ALA A 374 19.88 13.42 -31.74
CA ALA A 374 20.55 12.41 -30.88
C ALA A 374 20.00 10.98 -30.65
N GLU A 375 20.98 10.07 -30.49
CA GLU A 375 20.96 8.62 -30.19
C GLU A 375 20.72 8.24 -28.71
N GLY A 376 20.30 6.99 -28.46
CA GLY A 376 20.37 6.26 -27.16
C GLY A 376 19.15 5.39 -26.78
N GLU A 377 19.36 4.11 -26.40
CA GLU A 377 18.38 3.11 -25.90
C GLU A 377 18.47 2.86 -24.39
N TYR A 378 17.34 2.55 -23.71
CA TYR A 378 17.30 1.81 -22.43
C TYR A 378 15.96 1.10 -22.15
N THR A 379 16.05 0.02 -21.37
CA THR A 379 15.03 -1.01 -21.06
C THR A 379 14.42 -0.88 -19.65
N GLU A 380 13.20 -1.40 -19.47
CA GLU A 380 12.40 -1.31 -18.25
C GLU A 380 12.37 -2.60 -17.41
N SER A 381 12.17 -2.46 -16.10
CA SER A 381 11.86 -3.55 -15.17
C SER A 381 10.65 -3.19 -14.29
N ARG A 382 9.68 -4.11 -14.17
CA ARG A 382 8.51 -4.01 -13.26
C ARG A 382 8.66 -4.92 -12.03
N VAL A 383 7.94 -4.60 -10.95
CA VAL A 383 7.90 -5.31 -9.65
C VAL A 383 6.51 -5.89 -9.38
N GLU A 384 6.44 -7.07 -8.74
CA GLU A 384 5.26 -7.93 -8.50
C GLU A 384 4.39 -7.56 -7.26
N GLU A 385 3.11 -7.98 -7.28
CA GLU A 385 2.05 -7.75 -6.27
C GLU A 385 2.06 -8.72 -5.07
N TRP A 386 1.48 -8.33 -3.91
CA TRP A 386 1.51 -9.06 -2.62
C TRP A 386 0.10 -9.43 -2.08
N ASP A 387 -0.05 -10.63 -1.47
CA ASP A 387 -1.31 -11.25 -0.99
C ASP A 387 -1.43 -11.41 0.56
N ASN A 388 -2.45 -12.12 1.06
CA ASN A 388 -2.70 -12.38 2.51
C ASN A 388 -1.53 -13.07 3.23
N SER A 389 -0.65 -13.78 2.51
CA SER A 389 0.54 -14.41 3.08
C SER A 389 1.55 -13.38 3.59
N ALA A 390 1.59 -12.19 2.97
CA ALA A 390 2.48 -11.10 3.37
C ALA A 390 2.12 -10.51 4.75
N ILE A 391 0.81 -10.38 5.04
CA ILE A 391 0.31 -9.91 6.35
C ILE A 391 0.79 -10.85 7.46
N ILE A 392 0.64 -12.16 7.24
CA ILE A 392 0.97 -13.19 8.23
C ILE A 392 2.49 -13.22 8.49
N LYS A 393 3.31 -13.16 7.44
CA LYS A 393 4.77 -13.04 7.57
C LYS A 393 5.18 -11.84 8.43
N LEU A 394 4.57 -10.68 8.15
CA LEU A 394 4.87 -9.45 8.87
C LEU A 394 4.51 -9.56 10.34
N LEU A 395 3.29 -10.01 10.64
CA LEU A 395 2.82 -10.15 12.03
C LEU A 395 3.64 -11.19 12.79
N GLN A 396 4.02 -12.31 12.16
CA GLN A 396 4.89 -13.32 12.79
C GLN A 396 6.29 -12.78 13.07
N TRP A 397 6.84 -11.98 12.16
CA TRP A 397 8.14 -11.37 12.36
C TRP A 397 8.10 -10.33 13.49
N VAL A 398 7.06 -9.50 13.57
CA VAL A 398 6.92 -8.50 14.64
C VAL A 398 6.65 -9.15 16.00
N PHE A 399 5.71 -10.09 16.07
CA PHE A 399 5.13 -10.56 17.33
C PHE A 399 5.43 -12.02 17.71
N GLY A 400 6.03 -12.82 16.82
CA GLY A 400 6.23 -14.26 17.05
C GLY A 400 4.98 -15.08 16.68
N PRO A 401 4.59 -16.12 17.45
CA PRO A 401 3.36 -16.86 17.17
C PRO A 401 2.13 -15.96 17.22
N ILE A 402 1.33 -15.95 16.15
CA ILE A 402 0.15 -15.08 16.03
C ILE A 402 -1.13 -15.90 16.11
N ARG A 403 -2.24 -15.26 16.50
CA ARG A 403 -3.57 -15.86 16.42
C ARG A 403 -4.19 -15.56 15.05
N VAL A 404 -4.74 -16.57 14.39
CA VAL A 404 -5.38 -16.45 13.08
C VAL A 404 -6.73 -17.15 13.06
N GLU A 405 -7.65 -16.65 12.24
CA GLU A 405 -8.88 -17.36 11.86
C GLU A 405 -8.58 -18.37 10.75
N LEU A 406 -9.25 -19.51 10.77
CA LEU A 406 -9.06 -20.59 9.79
C LEU A 406 -9.21 -20.10 8.34
N GLY A 407 -10.20 -19.25 8.06
CA GLY A 407 -10.45 -18.70 6.74
C GLY A 407 -9.39 -17.75 6.21
N ALA A 408 -8.49 -17.25 7.07
CA ALA A 408 -7.35 -16.44 6.64
C ALA A 408 -6.19 -17.28 6.10
N VAL A 409 -6.19 -18.59 6.37
CA VAL A 409 -5.05 -19.49 6.10
C VAL A 409 -5.45 -20.79 5.40
N ALA A 410 -6.76 -21.05 5.31
CA ALA A 410 -7.32 -22.20 4.64
C ALA A 410 -8.64 -21.84 3.96
N GLU A 411 -8.98 -22.57 2.92
CA GLU A 411 -10.22 -22.40 2.17
C GLU A 411 -10.89 -23.74 1.88
N TYR A 412 -12.16 -23.70 1.50
CA TYR A 412 -12.82 -24.91 1.00
C TYR A 412 -12.46 -25.12 -0.47
N SER A 413 -12.15 -26.37 -0.85
CA SER A 413 -11.94 -26.74 -2.25
C SER A 413 -13.17 -26.39 -3.09
N GLN A 414 -12.96 -25.59 -4.14
CA GLN A 414 -13.98 -25.27 -5.15
C GLN A 414 -13.89 -26.16 -6.40
N LYS A 415 -12.81 -26.95 -6.52
CA LYS A 415 -12.55 -27.79 -7.69
C LYS A 415 -13.50 -28.98 -7.71
N ARG A 416 -13.87 -29.41 -8.92
CA ARG A 416 -14.79 -30.53 -9.17
C ARG A 416 -14.10 -31.59 -10.03
N ILE A 417 -14.39 -32.86 -9.75
CA ILE A 417 -13.93 -34.03 -10.52
C ILE A 417 -15.13 -34.85 -10.98
N SER A 418 -15.05 -35.44 -12.17
CA SER A 418 -16.11 -36.31 -12.67
C SER A 418 -16.19 -37.59 -11.82
N VAL A 419 -17.40 -38.03 -11.53
CA VAL A 419 -17.63 -39.29 -10.81
C VAL A 419 -17.07 -40.50 -11.57
N THR A 420 -17.00 -40.42 -12.90
CA THR A 420 -16.43 -41.48 -13.76
C THR A 420 -14.93 -41.69 -13.55
N GLU A 421 -14.24 -40.74 -12.92
CA GLU A 421 -12.81 -40.80 -12.61
C GLU A 421 -12.55 -41.37 -11.20
N LEU A 422 -13.61 -41.71 -10.45
CA LEU A 422 -13.51 -42.15 -9.07
C LEU A 422 -13.61 -43.66 -8.93
N THR A 423 -12.89 -44.17 -7.94
CA THR A 423 -12.88 -45.57 -7.51
C THR A 423 -13.37 -45.65 -6.06
N PRO A 424 -13.76 -46.83 -5.57
CA PRO A 424 -14.09 -47.03 -4.16
C PRO A 424 -12.98 -46.54 -3.20
N GLU A 425 -11.73 -46.57 -3.65
CA GLU A 425 -10.55 -46.12 -2.91
C GLU A 425 -10.43 -44.59 -2.90
N THR A 426 -10.80 -43.91 -3.99
CA THR A 426 -10.64 -42.45 -4.14
C THR A 426 -11.88 -41.64 -3.76
N TYR A 427 -13.04 -42.28 -3.57
CA TYR A 427 -14.25 -41.60 -3.10
C TYR A 427 -14.35 -41.55 -1.56
N VAL A 428 -14.72 -40.38 -1.02
CA VAL A 428 -14.90 -40.17 0.42
C VAL A 428 -16.29 -39.62 0.72
N GLY A 429 -17.14 -40.48 1.25
CA GLY A 429 -18.42 -40.15 1.87
C GLY A 429 -18.31 -39.98 3.39
N VAL A 430 -19.41 -39.56 4.01
CA VAL A 430 -19.49 -39.51 5.48
C VAL A 430 -19.51 -40.92 6.07
N ASP A 431 -20.00 -41.91 5.33
CA ASP A 431 -20.12 -43.31 5.72
C ASP A 431 -18.78 -44.03 5.82
N ASN A 432 -17.85 -43.80 4.88
CA ASN A 432 -16.52 -44.39 4.91
C ASN A 432 -15.44 -43.52 5.60
N LEU A 433 -15.80 -42.34 6.13
CA LEU A 433 -14.99 -41.65 7.14
C LEU A 433 -15.26 -42.24 8.52
N LEU A 434 -14.20 -42.73 9.16
CA LEU A 434 -14.27 -43.35 10.47
C LEU A 434 -14.36 -42.29 11.58
N GLN A 435 -15.11 -42.64 12.62
CA GLN A 435 -15.27 -41.79 13.80
C GLN A 435 -13.96 -41.70 14.60
N ASP A 436 -13.85 -40.68 15.44
CA ASP A 436 -12.73 -40.48 16.37
C ASP A 436 -11.36 -40.40 15.69
N ARG A 437 -11.27 -39.66 14.58
CA ARG A 437 -10.02 -39.41 13.82
C ARG A 437 -9.34 -40.67 13.27
N LYS A 438 -10.08 -41.77 13.10
CA LYS A 438 -9.53 -43.05 12.60
C LYS A 438 -9.31 -43.08 11.08
N GLY A 439 -9.42 -41.94 10.39
CA GLY A 439 -9.22 -41.85 8.94
C GLY A 439 -10.40 -42.36 8.13
N LYS A 440 -10.14 -43.15 7.08
CA LYS A 440 -11.17 -43.67 6.17
C LYS A 440 -11.02 -45.16 5.87
N THR A 441 -12.10 -45.77 5.39
CA THR A 441 -12.12 -47.09 4.76
C THR A 441 -12.46 -46.97 3.27
N VAL A 442 -12.40 -48.09 2.54
CA VAL A 442 -12.89 -48.17 1.16
C VAL A 442 -14.39 -47.87 1.13
N ALA A 443 -14.84 -47.09 0.14
CA ALA A 443 -16.25 -46.77 -0.02
C ALA A 443 -17.04 -48.00 -0.47
N THR A 444 -18.22 -48.23 0.10
CA THR A 444 -19.13 -49.29 -0.34
C THR A 444 -20.08 -48.83 -1.44
N PHE A 445 -20.09 -47.53 -1.72
CA PHE A 445 -20.97 -46.89 -2.69
C PHE A 445 -20.20 -45.82 -3.46
N LEU A 446 -20.48 -45.71 -4.76
CA LEU A 446 -20.04 -44.62 -5.62
C LEU A 446 -21.26 -43.90 -6.21
N PRO A 447 -21.19 -42.58 -6.40
CA PRO A 447 -22.24 -41.87 -7.13
C PRO A 447 -22.36 -42.43 -8.56
N ASN A 448 -23.55 -42.39 -9.15
CA ASN A 448 -23.78 -42.96 -10.49
C ASN A 448 -23.54 -41.96 -11.63
N GLN A 449 -23.59 -40.65 -11.36
CA GLN A 449 -23.43 -39.59 -12.35
C GLN A 449 -23.10 -38.24 -11.70
N GLY A 450 -22.55 -37.32 -12.48
CA GLY A 450 -22.25 -35.94 -12.09
C GLY A 450 -20.78 -35.69 -11.75
N SER A 451 -20.52 -34.56 -11.10
CA SER A 451 -19.21 -34.21 -10.55
C SER A 451 -19.31 -34.02 -9.04
N VAL A 452 -18.20 -34.20 -8.33
CA VAL A 452 -18.10 -34.04 -6.88
C VAL A 452 -16.89 -33.15 -6.51
N THR A 453 -16.81 -32.68 -5.28
CA THR A 453 -15.70 -31.83 -4.84
C THR A 453 -14.40 -32.62 -4.82
N THR A 454 -13.35 -32.07 -5.42
CA THR A 454 -12.03 -32.69 -5.50
C THR A 454 -11.23 -32.41 -4.25
N TYR A 455 -10.44 -33.40 -3.81
CA TYR A 455 -9.36 -33.22 -2.84
C TYR A 455 -8.04 -33.69 -3.46
N ASN A 456 -6.94 -33.02 -3.10
CA ASN A 456 -5.57 -33.39 -3.44
C ASN A 456 -4.89 -34.04 -2.24
N GLN A 457 -3.68 -34.57 -2.43
CA GLN A 457 -2.82 -35.03 -1.33
C GLN A 457 -2.46 -33.85 -0.41
N GLY A 458 -2.58 -34.04 0.90
CA GLY A 458 -2.32 -33.04 1.93
C GLY A 458 -3.52 -32.20 2.34
N ASP A 459 -4.67 -32.36 1.68
CA ASP A 459 -5.92 -31.73 2.08
C ASP A 459 -6.51 -32.39 3.35
N ILE A 460 -7.33 -31.63 4.08
CA ILE A 460 -8.00 -32.10 5.28
C ILE A 460 -9.48 -32.34 4.96
N LEU A 461 -9.94 -33.59 5.10
CA LEU A 461 -11.34 -33.96 4.87
C LEU A 461 -12.05 -34.11 6.21
N ILE A 462 -13.15 -33.38 6.41
CA ILE A 462 -13.95 -33.40 7.65
C ILE A 462 -15.39 -33.77 7.31
N GLY A 463 -15.94 -34.78 7.99
CA GLY A 463 -17.37 -35.08 7.92
C GLY A 463 -18.19 -33.94 8.54
N ASN A 464 -19.05 -33.30 7.75
CA ASN A 464 -19.85 -32.16 8.21
C ASN A 464 -21.06 -32.57 9.04
N ILE A 465 -21.59 -33.78 8.80
CA ILE A 465 -22.71 -34.33 9.56
C ILE A 465 -22.21 -34.88 10.89
N ARG A 466 -22.89 -34.48 11.96
CA ARG A 466 -22.63 -34.88 13.35
C ARG A 466 -21.16 -34.62 13.74
N PRO A 467 -20.74 -33.33 13.84
CA PRO A 467 -19.36 -32.98 14.12
C PRO A 467 -18.76 -33.65 15.37
N TYR A 468 -19.60 -33.97 16.37
CA TYR A 468 -19.19 -34.71 17.57
C TYR A 468 -18.65 -36.12 17.31
N LEU A 469 -18.85 -36.69 16.12
CA LEU A 469 -18.27 -37.98 15.71
C LEU A 469 -16.79 -37.86 15.31
N LYS A 470 -16.25 -36.64 15.22
CA LYS A 470 -14.82 -36.38 15.02
C LYS A 470 -14.24 -37.07 13.78
N LYS A 471 -15.03 -37.12 12.70
CA LYS A 471 -14.67 -37.73 11.42
C LYS A 471 -13.74 -36.79 10.66
N ILE A 472 -12.46 -37.12 10.60
CA ILE A 472 -11.44 -36.34 9.92
C ILE A 472 -10.36 -37.25 9.33
N TRP A 473 -9.81 -36.86 8.18
CA TRP A 473 -8.75 -37.57 7.50
C TRP A 473 -7.79 -36.61 6.81
N PHE A 474 -6.49 -36.88 6.96
CA PHE A 474 -5.43 -36.23 6.21
C PHE A 474 -5.21 -36.99 4.91
N SER A 475 -5.53 -36.38 3.78
CA SER A 475 -5.47 -37.08 2.49
C SER A 475 -4.03 -37.39 2.09
N ASN A 476 -3.80 -38.61 1.61
CA ASN A 476 -2.52 -39.05 1.07
C ASN A 476 -2.60 -39.32 -0.45
N GLN A 477 -3.69 -38.91 -1.09
CA GLN A 477 -4.01 -39.20 -2.49
C GLN A 477 -4.99 -38.14 -3.03
N VAL A 478 -5.24 -38.17 -4.34
CA VAL A 478 -6.24 -37.33 -5.02
C VAL A 478 -7.56 -38.10 -5.13
N GLY A 479 -8.69 -37.41 -5.01
CA GLY A 479 -10.01 -38.03 -5.21
C GLY A 479 -11.19 -37.06 -5.10
N GLY A 480 -12.38 -37.61 -4.85
CA GLY A 480 -13.63 -36.85 -4.77
C GLY A 480 -14.41 -37.11 -3.47
N THR A 481 -15.14 -36.10 -2.98
CA THR A 481 -15.91 -36.19 -1.74
C THR A 481 -17.41 -36.00 -1.92
N SER A 482 -18.22 -36.62 -1.06
CA SER A 482 -19.65 -36.29 -0.96
C SER A 482 -19.86 -34.84 -0.52
N GLY A 483 -21.05 -34.27 -0.77
CA GLY A 483 -21.39 -32.89 -0.39
C GLY A 483 -21.41 -32.62 1.12
N ASP A 484 -21.49 -33.67 1.95
CA ASP A 484 -21.44 -33.60 3.40
C ASP A 484 -20.02 -33.85 3.96
N VAL A 485 -18.99 -33.92 3.11
CA VAL A 485 -17.58 -33.93 3.51
C VAL A 485 -16.95 -32.61 3.07
N LEU A 486 -16.46 -31.85 4.04
CA LEU A 486 -15.75 -30.60 3.81
C LEU A 486 -14.31 -30.93 3.43
N THR A 487 -13.84 -30.37 2.31
CA THR A 487 -12.44 -30.45 1.90
C THR A 487 -11.80 -29.10 2.19
N ILE A 488 -10.89 -29.05 3.15
CA ILE A 488 -10.19 -27.84 3.60
C ILE A 488 -8.76 -27.89 3.05
N GLN A 489 -8.36 -26.84 2.36
CA GLN A 489 -7.06 -26.71 1.70
C GLN A 489 -6.31 -25.53 2.32
N ASN A 490 -5.01 -25.68 2.53
CA ASN A 490 -4.14 -24.59 2.94
C ASN A 490 -4.00 -23.56 1.80
N SER A 491 -4.32 -22.30 2.08
CA SER A 491 -4.31 -21.21 1.08
C SER A 491 -3.06 -20.32 1.16
N ILE A 492 -2.15 -20.56 2.10
CA ILE A 492 -0.96 -19.71 2.35
C ILE A 492 0.35 -20.49 2.22
N THR A 493 0.41 -21.51 1.35
CA THR A 493 1.67 -22.23 1.06
C THR A 493 2.74 -21.24 0.57
N PRO A 494 3.97 -21.19 1.14
CA PRO A 494 4.59 -22.19 2.02
C PRO A 494 4.56 -21.87 3.53
N LEU A 495 3.80 -20.89 4.01
CA LEU A 495 3.85 -20.44 5.41
C LEU A 495 3.24 -21.38 6.45
N MET A 496 2.51 -22.36 5.97
CA MET A 496 1.75 -23.26 6.83
C MET A 496 1.97 -24.68 6.35
N GLU A 497 2.27 -25.56 7.29
CA GLU A 497 2.40 -26.98 7.01
C GLU A 497 1.02 -27.66 7.08
N ASN A 498 0.68 -28.42 6.04
CA ASN A 498 -0.64 -29.04 5.91
C ASN A 498 -0.93 -30.01 7.07
N LYS A 499 0.09 -30.72 7.55
CA LYS A 499 -0.07 -31.64 8.67
C LYS A 499 -0.24 -30.93 10.00
N TYR A 500 0.34 -29.73 10.17
CA TYR A 500 0.06 -28.87 11.32
C TYR A 500 -1.41 -28.46 11.35
N LEU A 501 -1.96 -28.02 10.21
CA LEU A 501 -3.39 -27.74 10.05
C LEU A 501 -4.26 -28.94 10.43
N TYR A 502 -3.89 -30.14 9.95
CA TYR A 502 -4.60 -31.37 10.32
C TYR A 502 -4.65 -31.60 11.83
N TYR A 503 -3.55 -31.40 12.55
CA TYR A 503 -3.55 -31.55 14.01
C TYR A 503 -4.42 -30.50 14.72
N ILE A 504 -4.40 -29.25 14.26
CA ILE A 504 -5.28 -28.19 14.77
C ILE A 504 -6.76 -28.55 14.58
N LEU A 505 -7.13 -29.05 13.41
CA LEU A 505 -8.51 -29.45 13.08
C LEU A 505 -8.90 -30.82 13.66
N SER A 506 -7.93 -31.61 14.11
CA SER A 506 -8.16 -32.87 14.81
C SER A 506 -8.39 -32.67 16.31
N ASP A 507 -8.05 -31.51 16.85
CA ASP A 507 -8.17 -31.18 18.26
C ASP A 507 -9.63 -31.15 18.73
N ASP A 508 -9.90 -31.59 19.96
CA ASP A 508 -11.24 -31.58 20.54
C ASP A 508 -11.81 -30.15 20.67
N ARG A 509 -10.97 -29.13 20.85
CA ARG A 509 -11.39 -27.72 20.87
C ARG A 509 -12.05 -27.31 19.56
N PHE A 510 -11.51 -27.75 18.41
CA PHE A 510 -12.10 -27.48 17.11
C PHE A 510 -13.47 -28.16 16.97
N PHE A 511 -13.57 -29.44 17.34
CA PHE A 511 -14.85 -30.16 17.26
C PHE A 511 -15.90 -29.59 18.21
N ASN A 512 -15.51 -29.18 19.42
CA ASN A 512 -16.41 -28.51 20.37
C ASN A 512 -16.94 -27.19 19.79
N TYR A 513 -16.07 -26.38 19.20
CA TYR A 513 -16.45 -25.18 18.48
C TYR A 513 -17.42 -25.49 17.32
N ASN A 514 -17.10 -26.48 16.49
CA ASN A 514 -17.97 -26.87 15.37
C ASN A 514 -19.37 -27.35 15.85
N VAL A 515 -19.43 -28.11 16.95
CA VAL A 515 -20.70 -28.54 17.56
C VAL A 515 -21.51 -27.35 18.06
N GLN A 516 -20.87 -26.36 18.71
CA GLN A 516 -21.53 -25.17 19.25
C GLN A 516 -22.30 -24.38 18.18
N TYR A 517 -21.76 -24.28 16.96
CA TYR A 517 -22.37 -23.54 15.85
C TYR A 517 -23.15 -24.43 14.87
N SER A 518 -23.31 -25.72 15.17
CA SER A 518 -23.99 -26.65 14.28
C SER A 518 -25.50 -26.37 14.17
N LYS A 519 -26.07 -26.65 13.00
CA LYS A 519 -27.50 -26.44 12.69
C LYS A 519 -28.23 -27.75 12.45
N GLY A 520 -29.47 -27.85 12.93
CA GLY A 520 -30.38 -28.98 12.73
C GLY A 520 -30.45 -29.93 13.93
N SER A 521 -31.65 -30.42 14.23
CA SER A 521 -31.94 -31.18 15.45
C SER A 521 -31.62 -32.68 15.37
N LYS A 522 -31.90 -33.34 14.23
CA LYS A 522 -31.72 -34.81 14.07
C LYS A 522 -30.36 -35.21 13.50
N MET A 523 -29.81 -34.37 12.62
CA MET A 523 -28.51 -34.56 11.97
C MET A 523 -27.80 -33.21 11.92
N PRO A 524 -27.22 -32.77 13.05
CA PRO A 524 -26.58 -31.47 13.13
C PRO A 524 -25.45 -31.40 12.10
N ARG A 525 -25.38 -30.31 11.34
CA ARG A 525 -24.31 -30.03 10.39
C ARG A 525 -23.50 -28.84 10.88
N GLY A 526 -22.19 -28.92 10.73
CA GLY A 526 -21.32 -27.76 10.96
C GLY A 526 -21.72 -26.59 10.06
N ASP A 527 -21.67 -25.38 10.62
CA ASP A 527 -21.86 -24.16 9.85
C ASP A 527 -20.54 -23.79 9.15
N LYS A 528 -20.54 -23.79 7.82
CA LYS A 528 -19.33 -23.59 7.02
C LYS A 528 -18.68 -22.22 7.25
N GLN A 529 -19.48 -21.18 7.50
CA GLN A 529 -18.96 -19.83 7.76
C GLN A 529 -18.35 -19.76 9.15
N ALA A 530 -19.04 -20.30 10.17
CA ALA A 530 -18.50 -20.35 11.52
C ALA A 530 -17.21 -21.16 11.59
N ILE A 531 -17.12 -22.32 10.93
CA ILE A 531 -15.89 -23.13 10.88
C ILE A 531 -14.68 -22.30 10.41
N MET A 532 -14.86 -21.43 9.41
CA MET A 532 -13.80 -20.55 8.90
C MET A 532 -13.43 -19.42 9.86
N GLN A 533 -14.22 -19.15 10.89
CA GLN A 533 -13.93 -18.17 11.95
C GLN A 533 -13.24 -18.81 13.17
N TYR A 534 -12.95 -20.13 13.15
CA TYR A 534 -12.24 -20.79 14.24
C TYR A 534 -10.83 -20.21 14.39
N LYS A 535 -10.49 -19.78 15.61
CA LYS A 535 -9.21 -19.11 15.92
C LYS A 535 -8.21 -20.07 16.54
N PHE A 536 -6.97 -20.07 16.03
CA PHE A 536 -5.86 -20.85 16.58
C PHE A 536 -4.53 -20.10 16.48
N ILE A 537 -3.49 -20.64 17.13
CA ILE A 537 -2.14 -20.05 17.09
C ILE A 537 -1.36 -20.60 15.90
N LEU A 538 -0.77 -19.73 15.10
CA LEU A 538 0.09 -20.03 13.97
C LEU A 538 1.54 -19.61 14.28
N PRO A 539 2.40 -20.54 14.74
CA PRO A 539 3.83 -20.29 14.95
C PRO A 539 4.59 -20.29 13.63
N SER A 540 5.90 -20.01 13.66
CA SER A 540 6.75 -20.04 12.46
C SER A 540 6.77 -21.43 11.81
N LEU A 541 7.03 -21.51 10.50
CA LEU A 541 7.06 -22.79 9.78
C LEU A 541 7.99 -23.82 10.43
N THR A 542 9.19 -23.40 10.83
CA THR A 542 10.16 -24.27 11.54
C THR A 542 9.60 -24.83 12.84
N GLU A 543 8.80 -24.05 13.57
CA GLU A 543 8.20 -24.51 14.81
C GLU A 543 6.98 -25.41 14.55
N GLN A 544 6.21 -25.15 13.49
CA GLN A 544 5.16 -26.05 13.01
C GLN A 544 5.74 -27.43 12.65
N GLU A 545 6.85 -27.49 11.91
CA GLU A 545 7.54 -28.73 11.53
C GLU A 545 8.00 -29.54 12.76
N LYS A 546 8.56 -28.87 13.77
CA LYS A 546 8.91 -29.53 15.05
C LYS A 546 7.69 -30.10 15.76
N ILE A 547 6.61 -29.31 15.87
CA ILE A 547 5.36 -29.76 16.49
C ILE A 547 4.80 -30.99 15.76
N VAL A 548 4.75 -30.94 14.43
CA VAL A 548 4.30 -32.05 13.59
C VAL A 548 5.16 -33.29 13.82
N SER A 549 6.48 -33.15 13.81
CA SER A 549 7.41 -34.26 14.05
C SER A 549 7.19 -34.93 15.42
N ILE A 550 6.96 -34.13 16.46
CA ILE A 550 6.67 -34.63 17.82
C ILE A 550 5.33 -35.38 17.83
N LEU A 551 4.28 -34.79 17.26
CA LEU A 551 2.93 -35.38 17.24
C LEU A 551 2.86 -36.66 16.39
N ASP A 552 3.61 -36.72 15.30
CA ASP A 552 3.74 -37.92 14.47
C ASP A 552 4.42 -39.07 15.20
N ASN A 553 5.49 -38.76 15.94
CA ASN A 553 6.18 -39.75 16.77
C ASN A 553 5.21 -40.33 17.81
N PHE A 554 4.49 -39.47 18.53
CA PHE A 554 3.47 -39.93 19.48
C PHE A 554 2.38 -40.78 18.83
N ASN A 555 1.85 -40.33 17.68
CA ASN A 555 0.81 -41.07 16.96
C ASN A 555 1.29 -42.46 16.53
N THR A 556 2.53 -42.56 16.05
CA THR A 556 3.17 -43.82 15.65
C THR A 556 3.32 -44.77 16.84
N LEU A 557 3.82 -44.28 17.98
CA LEU A 557 3.96 -45.05 19.22
C LEU A 557 2.61 -45.56 19.76
N THR A 558 1.52 -44.82 19.56
CA THR A 558 0.20 -45.21 20.05
C THR A 558 -0.59 -46.13 19.13
N ASN A 559 -0.31 -46.13 17.81
CA ASN A 559 -1.15 -46.80 16.81
C ASN A 559 -0.42 -47.84 15.93
N SER A 560 0.91 -47.92 15.98
CA SER A 560 1.68 -48.91 15.21
C SER A 560 1.65 -50.30 15.88
N LEU A 561 1.26 -51.33 15.14
CA LEU A 561 1.35 -52.73 15.58
C LEU A 561 2.80 -53.24 15.63
N SER A 562 3.72 -52.64 14.87
CA SER A 562 5.13 -53.05 14.77
C SER A 562 6.08 -52.23 15.64
N GLU A 563 5.66 -51.09 16.19
CA GLU A 563 6.48 -50.17 17.00
C GLU A 563 5.74 -49.60 18.23
N GLY A 564 4.46 -49.92 18.43
CA GLY A 564 3.66 -49.35 19.51
C GLY A 564 3.65 -50.14 20.82
N LEU A 565 2.79 -49.68 21.75
CA LEU A 565 2.58 -50.24 23.10
C LEU A 565 2.59 -51.78 23.21
N PRO A 566 1.96 -52.57 22.31
CA PRO A 566 2.01 -54.03 22.39
C PRO A 566 3.42 -54.62 22.27
N LYS A 567 4.27 -54.06 21.39
CA LYS A 567 5.65 -54.53 21.20
C LYS A 567 6.58 -54.02 22.29
N GLU A 568 6.35 -52.82 22.82
CA GLU A 568 7.10 -52.33 23.98
C GLU A 568 6.78 -53.16 25.25
N ILE A 569 5.51 -53.55 25.45
CA ILE A 569 5.11 -54.48 26.51
C ILE A 569 5.75 -55.86 26.30
N GLU A 570 5.74 -56.39 25.07
CA GLU A 570 6.37 -57.69 24.74
C GLU A 570 7.90 -57.65 24.93
N LEU A 571 8.56 -56.55 24.55
CA LEU A 571 10.00 -56.36 24.76
C LEU A 571 10.34 -56.25 26.25
N ARG A 572 9.54 -55.50 27.04
CA ARG A 572 9.74 -55.42 28.50
C ARG A 572 9.38 -56.72 29.22
N GLN A 573 8.43 -57.51 28.70
CA GLN A 573 8.16 -58.87 29.18
C GLN A 573 9.33 -59.81 28.88
N LYS A 574 9.86 -59.82 27.66
CA LYS A 574 11.05 -60.62 27.30
C LYS A 574 12.30 -60.22 28.10
N GLN A 575 12.48 -58.92 28.34
CA GLN A 575 13.59 -58.42 29.14
C GLN A 575 13.41 -58.79 30.62
N TYR A 576 12.18 -58.70 31.16
CA TYR A 576 11.83 -59.19 32.49
C TYR A 576 12.02 -60.70 32.63
N GLU A 577 11.59 -61.51 31.66
CA GLU A 577 11.76 -62.97 31.64
C GLU A 577 13.23 -63.37 31.56
N TYR A 578 14.02 -62.70 30.70
CA TYR A 578 15.46 -62.87 30.61
C TYR A 578 16.14 -62.55 31.95
N TRP A 579 15.86 -61.40 32.57
CA TRP A 579 16.44 -61.05 33.87
C TRP A 579 15.94 -61.96 35.00
N ARG A 580 14.68 -62.39 34.98
CA ARG A 580 14.11 -63.37 35.93
C ARG A 580 14.83 -64.71 35.83
N GLU A 581 15.10 -65.22 34.63
CA GLU A 581 15.84 -66.48 34.43
C GLU A 581 17.32 -66.35 34.81
N GLN A 582 17.98 -65.24 34.46
CA GLN A 582 19.37 -64.97 34.87
C GLN A 582 19.54 -64.81 36.38
N LEU A 583 18.54 -64.24 37.07
CA LEU A 583 18.58 -64.00 38.53
C LEU A 583 18.11 -65.19 39.37
N LEU A 584 17.39 -66.16 38.77
CA LEU A 584 16.84 -67.32 39.48
C LEU A 584 17.52 -68.66 39.11
N ASN A 585 18.48 -68.64 38.18
CA ASN A 585 19.23 -69.83 37.80
C ASN A 585 20.55 -69.92 38.59
N PHE A 586 20.49 -70.45 39.81
CA PHE A 586 21.68 -70.83 40.56
C PHE A 586 22.08 -72.25 40.14
N THR A 587 23.08 -72.37 39.27
CA THR A 587 23.77 -73.64 39.07
C THR A 587 24.65 -73.90 40.30
N ARG A 588 24.54 -75.13 40.82
CA ARG A 588 25.36 -75.65 41.91
C ARG A 588 26.75 -76.02 41.45
#